data_AF-A0A3M9ZNL4-F1
#
_entry.id   AF-A0A3M9ZNL4-F1
#
_cell.length_a   1.000
_cell.length_b   1.000
_cell.length_c   1.000
_cell.angle_alpha   90.00
_cell.angle_beta   90.00
_cell.angle_gamma   90.00
#
_symmetry.space_group_name_H-M   'P 1'
#
loop_
_entity.id
_entity.type
_entity.pdbx_description
1 polymer ?
#
loop_
_entity_poly.entity_id
_entity_poly.type
_entity_poly.pdbx_seq_one_letter_code
_entity_poly.pdbx_strand_id
1 'polypeptide(L)'
;MRGMLLDSLDSRLLRANADRLGFGNAGHLEKFIADFDAHAVISRSLTCHVRGGLCFPFHVDNAAHRLSTDLDLYTAVDVDDVSGEIPDLLTAHGFTSVTTHWRSRKNMHVKQLVRFNAKFKSKFGATSSINVDVACRLDPGLIATVTVPSGYGLLGIRTEHEISVLSMGSLMADKIMSLGIGTVGYESLSSTPKQIYDVGKLIQHAGVTDLEHLMSTYGKLTEFKLSRDNRGHTQKEVMESIMSYIDDLGHEVATPGLASHWSHFKTFSKSMLSQHQQAQGDHLERILLISACSRFLSRSLEPGASPAEEAAGLYATLDEARAKKETGEHLEFLRKRLGLAA
;
A
#
# COMPACT_ATOMS: atom_id res chain seq x y z
N MET A 1 -32.06 3.11 -6.51
CA MET A 1 -30.66 2.77 -6.20
C MET A 1 -30.03 2.08 -7.39
N ARG A 2 -28.86 2.53 -7.86
CA ARG A 2 -28.04 1.69 -8.76
C ARG A 2 -27.49 0.52 -7.93
N GLY A 3 -27.53 -0.69 -8.49
CA GLY A 3 -26.95 -1.89 -7.87
C GLY A 3 -25.43 -1.82 -7.80
N MET A 4 -24.80 -2.77 -7.09
CA MET A 4 -23.34 -2.86 -7.02
C MET A 4 -22.74 -3.20 -8.39
N LEU A 5 -21.50 -2.77 -8.66
CA LEU A 5 -20.75 -3.21 -9.86
C LEU A 5 -20.72 -4.72 -9.95
N LEU A 6 -20.48 -5.37 -8.81
CA LEU A 6 -20.44 -6.83 -8.73
C LEU A 6 -21.75 -7.48 -9.17
N ASP A 7 -22.91 -6.84 -8.98
CA ASP A 7 -24.21 -7.39 -9.37
C ASP A 7 -24.35 -7.55 -10.89
N SER A 8 -23.68 -6.68 -11.65
CA SER A 8 -23.67 -6.72 -13.12
C SER A 8 -22.77 -7.81 -13.72
N LEU A 9 -21.94 -8.46 -12.90
CA LEU A 9 -20.94 -9.43 -13.36
C LEU A 9 -21.37 -10.87 -13.02
N ASP A 10 -21.06 -11.78 -13.95
CA ASP A 10 -21.14 -13.23 -13.73
C ASP A 10 -19.75 -13.85 -13.58
N SER A 11 -19.71 -15.12 -13.16
CA SER A 11 -18.45 -15.83 -12.93
C SER A 11 -17.65 -16.12 -14.20
N ARG A 12 -18.29 -16.15 -15.38
CA ARG A 12 -17.59 -16.36 -16.66
C ARG A 12 -16.84 -15.10 -17.06
N LEU A 13 -17.50 -13.93 -16.97
CA LEU A 13 -16.90 -12.63 -17.22
C LEU A 13 -15.75 -12.33 -16.25
N LEU A 14 -15.91 -12.65 -14.97
CA LEU A 14 -14.84 -12.49 -13.98
C LEU A 14 -13.62 -13.35 -14.29
N ARG A 15 -13.82 -14.62 -14.70
CA ARG A 15 -12.71 -15.50 -15.13
C ARG A 15 -12.02 -14.96 -16.38
N ALA A 16 -12.79 -14.63 -17.41
CA ALA A 16 -12.24 -14.09 -18.65
C ALA A 16 -11.43 -12.80 -18.42
N ASN A 17 -11.91 -11.91 -17.55
CA ASN A 17 -11.17 -10.71 -17.18
C ASN A 17 -9.92 -11.01 -16.36
N ALA A 18 -9.99 -11.93 -15.38
CA ALA A 18 -8.83 -12.34 -14.61
C ALA A 18 -7.74 -12.95 -15.52
N ASP A 19 -8.13 -13.85 -16.43
CA ASP A 19 -7.23 -14.48 -17.39
C ASP A 19 -6.61 -13.44 -18.34
N ARG A 20 -7.42 -12.51 -18.89
CA ARG A 20 -6.96 -11.42 -19.76
C ARG A 20 -5.96 -10.50 -19.05
N LEU A 21 -6.12 -10.29 -17.75
CA LEU A 21 -5.22 -9.48 -16.92
C LEU A 21 -4.06 -10.29 -16.35
N GLY A 22 -4.00 -11.60 -16.61
CA GLY A 22 -2.95 -12.49 -16.15
C GLY A 22 -3.01 -12.84 -14.65
N PHE A 23 -4.16 -12.65 -13.99
CA PHE A 23 -4.35 -13.01 -12.59
C PHE A 23 -4.79 -14.47 -12.44
N GLY A 24 -4.01 -15.28 -11.71
CA GLY A 24 -4.29 -16.70 -11.52
C GLY A 24 -5.52 -17.02 -10.65
N ASN A 25 -6.16 -16.02 -10.03
CA ASN A 25 -7.32 -16.22 -9.17
C ASN A 25 -8.41 -15.16 -9.41
N ALA A 26 -9.46 -15.54 -10.14
CA ALA A 26 -10.61 -14.68 -10.41
C ALA A 26 -11.40 -14.29 -9.13
N GLY A 27 -11.29 -15.06 -8.05
CA GLY A 27 -11.87 -14.69 -6.75
C GLY A 27 -11.17 -13.51 -6.09
N HIS A 28 -9.89 -13.27 -6.38
CA HIS A 28 -9.21 -12.05 -5.94
C HIS A 28 -9.71 -10.82 -6.71
N LEU A 29 -9.95 -10.97 -8.02
CA LEU A 29 -10.54 -9.89 -8.83
C LEU A 29 -11.96 -9.55 -8.35
N GLU A 30 -12.75 -10.57 -7.99
CA GLU A 30 -14.07 -10.36 -7.39
C GLU A 30 -14.00 -9.55 -6.10
N LYS A 31 -13.09 -9.91 -5.17
CA LYS A 31 -12.90 -9.15 -3.92
C LYS A 31 -12.46 -7.72 -4.18
N PHE A 32 -11.56 -7.52 -5.14
CA PHE A 32 -11.11 -6.20 -5.55
C PHE A 32 -12.24 -5.33 -6.09
N ILE A 33 -13.20 -5.90 -6.83
CA ILE A 33 -14.42 -5.18 -7.25
C ILE A 33 -15.32 -4.90 -6.03
N ALA A 34 -15.48 -5.86 -5.13
CA ALA A 34 -16.26 -5.67 -3.91
C ALA A 34 -15.67 -4.57 -3.00
N ASP A 35 -14.35 -4.39 -2.97
CA ASP A 35 -13.70 -3.27 -2.28
C ASP A 35 -14.13 -1.91 -2.87
N PHE A 36 -14.26 -1.80 -4.20
CA PHE A 36 -14.78 -0.60 -4.85
C PHE A 36 -16.26 -0.35 -4.55
N ASP A 37 -17.07 -1.40 -4.55
CA ASP A 37 -18.50 -1.31 -4.18
C ASP A 37 -18.65 -0.84 -2.72
N ALA A 38 -17.89 -1.40 -1.80
CA ALA A 38 -17.87 -0.95 -0.41
C ALA A 38 -17.42 0.51 -0.28
N HIS A 39 -16.36 0.91 -0.99
CA HIS A 39 -15.91 2.29 -1.01
C HIS A 39 -16.98 3.24 -1.59
N ALA A 40 -17.69 2.84 -2.65
CA ALA A 40 -18.77 3.62 -3.26
C ALA A 40 -19.92 3.88 -2.28
N VAL A 41 -20.21 2.91 -1.41
CA VAL A 41 -21.24 3.05 -0.37
C VAL A 41 -20.74 3.96 0.76
N ILE A 42 -19.54 3.69 1.28
CA ILE A 42 -18.97 4.45 2.41
C ILE A 42 -18.78 5.92 2.05
N SER A 43 -18.22 6.22 0.87
CA SER A 43 -17.91 7.59 0.43
C SER A 43 -19.14 8.49 0.23
N ARG A 44 -20.36 7.93 0.18
CA ARG A 44 -21.61 8.71 0.14
C ARG A 44 -22.00 9.33 1.48
N SER A 45 -21.56 8.71 2.57
CA SER A 45 -21.87 9.15 3.94
C SER A 45 -20.66 9.75 4.65
N LEU A 46 -19.46 9.36 4.22
CA LEU A 46 -18.22 9.68 4.91
C LEU A 46 -17.18 10.24 3.94
N THR A 47 -16.60 11.40 4.25
CA THR A 47 -15.37 11.83 3.58
C THR A 47 -14.23 10.90 3.98
N CYS A 48 -13.76 10.11 3.02
CA CYS A 48 -12.67 9.18 3.21
C CYS A 48 -11.71 9.13 2.02
N HIS A 49 -10.46 8.75 2.30
CA HIS A 49 -9.40 8.65 1.30
C HIS A 49 -8.87 7.21 1.26
N VAL A 50 -8.85 6.60 0.07
CA VAL A 50 -8.33 5.25 -0.13
C VAL A 50 -6.82 5.25 0.05
N ARG A 51 -6.32 4.32 0.86
CA ARG A 51 -4.90 4.07 1.10
C ARG A 51 -4.53 2.61 0.81
N GLY A 52 -3.34 2.18 1.21
CA GLY A 52 -3.00 0.76 1.26
C GLY A 52 -2.85 0.12 -0.13
N GLY A 53 -3.33 -1.12 -0.28
CA GLY A 53 -3.16 -1.88 -1.52
C GLY A 53 -4.07 -1.45 -2.67
N LEU A 54 -5.28 -0.98 -2.36
CA LEU A 54 -6.27 -0.57 -3.36
C LEU A 54 -5.88 0.75 -4.06
N CYS A 55 -5.09 1.58 -3.40
CA CYS A 55 -4.56 2.82 -3.96
C CYS A 55 -3.46 2.60 -5.01
N PHE A 56 -2.71 1.49 -4.92
CA PHE A 56 -1.54 1.23 -5.75
C PHE A 56 -1.80 1.26 -7.28
N PRO A 57 -2.85 0.61 -7.81
CA PRO A 57 -3.11 0.58 -9.25
C PRO A 57 -3.40 1.94 -9.90
N PHE A 58 -3.68 3.00 -9.12
CA PHE A 58 -3.89 4.34 -9.65
C PHE A 58 -2.57 5.09 -9.95
N HIS A 59 -1.44 4.58 -9.44
CA HIS A 59 -0.14 5.27 -9.49
C HIS A 59 0.88 4.57 -10.38
N VAL A 60 0.63 3.33 -10.78
CA VAL A 60 1.56 2.53 -11.58
C VAL A 60 0.86 2.01 -12.84
N ASP A 61 1.65 1.70 -13.87
CA ASP A 61 1.11 1.20 -15.13
C ASP A 61 0.39 -0.16 -14.98
N ASN A 62 -0.62 -0.40 -15.83
CA ASN A 62 -1.44 -1.62 -15.83
C ASN A 62 -0.60 -2.92 -15.84
N ALA A 63 0.53 -2.91 -16.54
CA ALA A 63 1.45 -4.05 -16.61
C ALA A 63 2.14 -4.38 -15.28
N ALA A 64 2.10 -3.48 -14.29
CA ALA A 64 2.69 -3.61 -12.96
C ALA A 64 1.64 -3.69 -11.84
N HIS A 65 0.36 -3.82 -12.17
CA HIS A 65 -0.70 -3.91 -11.16
C HIS A 65 -0.64 -5.22 -10.38
N ARG A 66 -0.98 -5.13 -9.10
CA ARG A 66 -1.32 -6.27 -8.25
C ARG A 66 -2.73 -6.09 -7.70
N LEU A 67 -3.40 -7.19 -7.40
CA LEU A 67 -4.69 -7.12 -6.71
C LEU A 67 -4.49 -6.79 -5.22
N SER A 68 -5.48 -6.12 -4.63
CA SER A 68 -5.65 -5.97 -3.18
C SER A 68 -6.88 -6.78 -2.75
N THR A 69 -6.91 -7.18 -1.49
CA THR A 69 -8.03 -7.93 -0.87
C THR A 69 -8.61 -7.21 0.33
N ASP A 70 -8.13 -6.00 0.58
CA ASP A 70 -8.48 -5.18 1.73
C ASP A 70 -8.71 -3.75 1.21
N LEU A 71 -9.76 -3.13 1.76
CA LEU A 71 -10.08 -1.72 1.62
C LEU A 71 -9.54 -0.96 2.84
N ASP A 72 -8.43 -0.26 2.65
CA ASP A 72 -7.90 0.64 3.66
C ASP A 72 -8.36 2.08 3.41
N LEU A 73 -8.86 2.75 4.44
CA LEU A 73 -9.36 4.13 4.38
C LEU A 73 -8.72 5.02 5.46
N TYR A 74 -8.56 6.30 5.13
CA TYR A 74 -8.36 7.38 6.09
C TYR A 74 -9.61 8.25 6.17
N THR A 75 -9.93 8.73 7.37
CA THR A 75 -10.98 9.74 7.57
C THR A 75 -10.66 10.64 8.77
N ALA A 76 -11.18 11.87 8.74
CA ALA A 76 -11.15 12.80 9.87
C ALA A 76 -12.21 12.48 10.93
N VAL A 77 -13.20 11.64 10.60
CA VAL A 77 -14.32 11.29 11.48
C VAL A 77 -13.88 10.45 12.67
N ASP A 78 -14.66 10.52 13.75
CA ASP A 78 -14.42 9.76 14.97
C ASP A 78 -14.67 8.26 14.79
N VAL A 79 -14.04 7.48 15.65
CA VAL A 79 -14.18 6.04 15.71
C VAL A 79 -15.61 5.62 16.04
N ASP A 80 -16.28 6.34 16.93
CA ASP A 80 -17.63 5.97 17.37
C ASP A 80 -18.65 6.11 16.23
N ASP A 81 -18.56 7.20 15.47
CA ASP A 81 -19.40 7.44 14.29
C ASP A 81 -19.12 6.40 13.19
N VAL A 82 -17.84 6.17 12.87
CA VAL A 82 -17.43 5.14 11.89
C VAL A 82 -17.94 3.76 12.30
N SER A 83 -17.83 3.41 13.58
CA SER A 83 -18.24 2.11 14.10
C SER A 83 -19.76 1.92 14.12
N GLY A 84 -20.52 3.02 14.30
CA GLY A 84 -21.98 3.01 14.31
C GLY A 84 -22.60 2.98 12.91
N GLU A 85 -22.03 3.71 11.95
CA GLU A 85 -22.69 3.94 10.65
C GLU A 85 -22.31 2.91 9.57
N ILE A 86 -21.03 2.56 9.45
CA ILE A 86 -20.55 1.74 8.32
C ILE A 86 -21.22 0.34 8.24
N PRO A 87 -21.41 -0.41 9.34
CA PRO A 87 -22.06 -1.72 9.27
C PRO A 87 -23.46 -1.69 8.66
N ASP A 88 -24.27 -0.71 9.07
CA ASP A 88 -25.64 -0.57 8.60
C ASP A 88 -25.67 -0.11 7.13
N LEU A 89 -24.80 0.83 6.77
CA LEU A 89 -24.66 1.32 5.39
C LEU A 89 -24.30 0.19 4.42
N LEU A 90 -23.29 -0.61 4.75
CA LEU A 90 -22.85 -1.73 3.92
C LEU A 90 -23.94 -2.82 3.85
N THR A 91 -24.59 -3.13 4.97
CA THR A 91 -25.68 -4.13 5.01
C THR A 91 -26.86 -3.70 4.13
N ALA A 92 -27.26 -2.42 4.19
CA ALA A 92 -28.31 -1.86 3.35
C ALA A 92 -28.00 -1.91 1.84
N HIS A 93 -26.73 -2.10 1.47
CA HIS A 93 -26.26 -2.16 0.08
C HIS A 93 -25.85 -3.57 -0.37
N GLY A 94 -26.31 -4.61 0.32
CA GLY A 94 -26.20 -5.99 -0.18
C GLY A 94 -25.04 -6.81 0.39
N PHE A 95 -24.25 -6.26 1.31
CA PHE A 95 -23.35 -7.06 2.13
C PHE A 95 -24.18 -7.88 3.13
N THR A 96 -24.05 -9.21 3.08
CA THR A 96 -24.92 -10.15 3.81
C THR A 96 -24.69 -10.15 5.32
N SER A 97 -23.50 -9.74 5.77
CA SER A 97 -23.19 -9.54 7.18
C SER A 97 -21.96 -8.66 7.32
N VAL A 98 -21.98 -7.73 8.26
CA VAL A 98 -20.81 -6.91 8.58
C VAL A 98 -20.49 -7.07 10.06
N THR A 99 -19.30 -7.54 10.39
CA THR A 99 -18.85 -7.71 11.78
C THR A 99 -17.73 -6.73 12.09
N THR A 100 -17.93 -5.90 13.10
CA THR A 100 -16.91 -4.99 13.60
C THR A 100 -15.93 -5.75 14.49
N HIS A 101 -14.66 -5.76 14.11
CA HIS A 101 -13.57 -6.35 14.88
C HIS A 101 -12.81 -5.26 15.62
N TRP A 102 -12.88 -5.30 16.94
CA TRP A 102 -11.92 -4.61 17.77
C TRP A 102 -10.72 -5.52 17.97
N ARG A 103 -9.55 -5.17 17.41
CA ARG A 103 -8.31 -5.73 17.93
C ARG A 103 -8.11 -5.16 19.32
N SER A 104 -8.63 -5.86 20.32
CA SER A 104 -8.21 -5.73 21.71
C SER A 104 -6.74 -6.14 21.79
N ARG A 105 -5.83 -5.23 21.41
CA ARG A 105 -4.51 -5.24 22.02
C ARG A 105 -4.74 -4.60 23.38
N LYS A 106 -4.55 -5.38 24.45
CA LYS A 106 -4.79 -5.01 25.85
C LYS A 106 -4.23 -3.65 26.31
N ASN A 107 -3.40 -2.98 25.49
CA ASN A 107 -2.70 -1.73 25.79
C ASN A 107 -2.92 -0.59 24.77
N MET A 108 -3.90 -0.70 23.86
CA MET A 108 -4.25 0.41 22.95
C MET A 108 -5.17 1.41 23.66
N HIS A 109 -4.59 2.48 24.22
CA HIS A 109 -5.33 3.55 24.86
C HIS A 109 -6.06 4.48 23.87
N VAL A 110 -5.71 4.44 22.58
CA VAL A 110 -6.37 5.25 21.54
C VAL A 110 -6.90 4.35 20.43
N LYS A 111 -8.22 4.17 20.39
CA LYS A 111 -8.91 3.59 19.25
C LYS A 111 -8.89 4.64 18.14
N GLN A 112 -8.02 4.52 17.14
CA GLN A 112 -8.09 5.31 15.88
C GLN A 112 -8.15 4.41 14.65
N LEU A 113 -8.47 3.12 14.82
CA LEU A 113 -8.64 2.17 13.73
C LEU A 113 -9.87 1.31 14.01
N VAL A 114 -10.81 1.33 13.08
CA VAL A 114 -11.98 0.43 13.07
C VAL A 114 -11.78 -0.58 11.96
N ARG A 115 -12.06 -1.85 12.24
CA ARG A 115 -11.95 -2.92 11.25
C ARG A 115 -13.28 -3.63 11.09
N PHE A 116 -13.69 -3.85 9.86
CA PHE A 116 -14.91 -4.58 9.52
C PHE A 116 -14.56 -5.78 8.65
N ASN A 117 -15.23 -6.90 8.89
CA ASN A 117 -15.31 -7.99 7.92
C ASN A 117 -16.70 -7.94 7.28
N ALA A 118 -16.76 -7.58 6.00
CA ALA A 118 -18.01 -7.47 5.27
C ALA A 118 -18.15 -8.67 4.32
N LYS A 119 -19.16 -9.49 4.55
CA LYS A 119 -19.46 -10.67 3.73
C LYS A 119 -20.39 -10.33 2.59
N PHE A 120 -20.21 -11.00 1.46
CA PHE A 120 -21.05 -10.86 0.28
C PHE A 120 -21.22 -12.20 -0.42
N LYS A 121 -22.24 -12.30 -1.28
CA LYS A 121 -22.53 -13.50 -2.06
C LYS A 121 -21.56 -13.57 -3.26
N SER A 122 -20.63 -14.53 -3.26
CA SER A 122 -19.71 -14.70 -4.40
C SER A 122 -20.46 -15.22 -5.63
N LYS A 123 -19.99 -14.78 -6.79
CA LYS A 123 -20.34 -15.32 -8.11
C LYS A 123 -19.79 -16.73 -8.31
N PHE A 124 -18.83 -17.17 -7.49
CA PHE A 124 -18.29 -18.53 -7.49
C PHE A 124 -19.02 -19.48 -6.53
N GLY A 125 -20.13 -19.05 -5.91
CA GLY A 125 -21.08 -19.91 -5.21
C GLY A 125 -20.98 -19.89 -3.67
N ALA A 126 -19.78 -19.72 -3.10
CA ALA A 126 -19.60 -19.60 -1.65
C ALA A 126 -19.82 -18.17 -1.15
N THR A 127 -20.01 -17.97 0.15
CA THR A 127 -19.89 -16.62 0.74
C THR A 127 -18.42 -16.20 0.72
N SER A 128 -18.15 -14.97 0.30
CA SER A 128 -16.83 -14.35 0.36
C SER A 128 -16.87 -13.14 1.29
N SER A 129 -15.71 -12.57 1.59
CA SER A 129 -15.60 -11.38 2.44
C SER A 129 -14.45 -10.48 2.01
N ILE A 130 -14.64 -9.20 2.27
CA ILE A 130 -13.59 -8.17 2.25
C ILE A 130 -13.31 -7.68 3.66
N ASN A 131 -12.10 -7.18 3.89
CA ASN A 131 -11.76 -6.47 5.12
C ASN A 131 -11.75 -4.97 4.84
N VAL A 132 -12.38 -4.19 5.71
CA VAL A 132 -12.39 -2.73 5.63
C VAL A 132 -11.70 -2.18 6.88
N ASP A 133 -10.56 -1.53 6.70
CA ASP A 133 -9.77 -0.94 7.77
C ASP A 133 -9.84 0.59 7.66
N VAL A 134 -10.49 1.25 8.63
CA VAL A 134 -10.71 2.70 8.64
C VAL A 134 -9.89 3.36 9.74
N ALA A 135 -8.82 4.06 9.34
CA ALA A 135 -8.02 4.87 10.23
C ALA A 135 -8.66 6.25 10.41
N CYS A 136 -9.11 6.52 11.63
CA CYS A 136 -9.97 7.63 12.01
C CYS A 136 -9.17 8.80 12.60
N ARG A 137 -9.81 9.97 12.72
CA ARG A 137 -9.22 11.20 13.30
C ARG A 137 -7.90 11.62 12.64
N LEU A 138 -7.69 11.28 11.37
CA LEU A 138 -6.57 11.82 10.61
C LEU A 138 -6.92 13.24 10.16
N ASP A 139 -6.09 14.22 10.50
CA ASP A 139 -6.19 15.55 9.91
C ASP A 139 -5.89 15.46 8.40
N PRO A 140 -6.83 15.85 7.52
CA PRO A 140 -6.65 15.82 6.06
C PRO A 140 -5.42 16.62 5.60
N GLY A 141 -5.00 17.64 6.34
CA GLY A 141 -3.81 18.44 6.02
C GLY A 141 -2.48 17.69 6.17
N LEU A 142 -2.48 16.48 6.77
CA LEU A 142 -1.28 15.65 6.93
C LEU A 142 -0.93 14.84 5.68
N ILE A 143 -1.88 14.67 4.75
CA ILE A 143 -1.71 13.82 3.56
C ILE A 143 -2.06 14.59 2.29
N ALA A 144 -1.29 14.36 1.23
CA ALA A 144 -1.67 14.79 -0.11
C ALA A 144 -2.52 13.70 -0.76
N THR A 145 -3.62 14.10 -1.41
CA THR A 145 -4.56 13.20 -2.09
C THR A 145 -4.69 13.58 -3.56
N VAL A 146 -5.12 12.60 -4.37
CA VAL A 146 -5.47 12.77 -5.78
C VAL A 146 -6.90 12.30 -5.95
N THR A 147 -7.65 13.04 -6.75
CA THR A 147 -9.03 12.70 -7.08
C THR A 147 -9.07 11.95 -8.40
N VAL A 148 -9.54 10.72 -8.37
CA VAL A 148 -9.79 9.89 -9.56
C VAL A 148 -11.23 10.11 -10.01
N PRO A 149 -11.47 10.59 -11.24
CA PRO A 149 -12.80 10.90 -11.71
C PRO A 149 -13.67 9.63 -11.87
N SER A 150 -14.98 9.80 -11.80
CA SER A 150 -15.93 8.75 -12.19
C SER A 150 -15.72 8.33 -13.65
N GLY A 151 -15.87 7.04 -13.94
CA GLY A 151 -15.66 6.45 -15.26
C GLY A 151 -14.20 6.10 -15.56
N TYR A 152 -13.26 6.33 -14.62
CA TYR A 152 -11.87 5.96 -14.78
C TYR A 152 -11.72 4.44 -14.98
N GLY A 153 -10.99 4.05 -16.03
CA GLY A 153 -10.75 2.65 -16.35
C GLY A 153 -9.57 2.09 -15.58
N LEU A 154 -9.84 1.17 -14.65
CA LEU A 154 -8.83 0.46 -13.88
C LEU A 154 -9.02 -1.05 -14.03
N LEU A 155 -7.97 -1.76 -14.48
CA LEU A 155 -8.01 -3.22 -14.66
C LEU A 155 -9.23 -3.71 -15.47
N GLY A 156 -9.65 -2.93 -16.46
CA GLY A 156 -10.82 -3.25 -17.30
C GLY A 156 -12.19 -3.03 -16.62
N ILE A 157 -12.23 -2.45 -15.43
CA ILE A 157 -13.44 -2.01 -14.73
C ILE A 157 -13.48 -0.48 -14.80
N ARG A 158 -14.68 0.10 -14.92
CA ARG A 158 -14.87 1.55 -14.82
C ARG A 158 -15.35 1.89 -13.41
N THR A 159 -14.73 2.88 -12.78
CA THR A 159 -15.22 3.40 -11.49
C THR A 159 -16.59 4.04 -11.70
N GLU A 160 -17.53 3.85 -10.76
CA GLU A 160 -18.86 4.45 -10.86
C GLU A 160 -18.95 5.83 -10.20
N HIS A 161 -18.02 6.13 -9.31
CA HIS A 161 -17.97 7.35 -8.53
C HIS A 161 -16.56 7.93 -8.52
N GLU A 162 -16.47 9.17 -8.05
CA GLU A 162 -15.19 9.81 -7.78
C GLU A 162 -14.51 9.14 -6.58
N ILE A 163 -13.21 8.87 -6.70
CA ILE A 163 -12.43 8.19 -5.67
C ILE A 163 -11.30 9.11 -5.24
N SER A 164 -11.31 9.52 -3.98
CA SER A 164 -10.16 10.20 -3.40
C SER A 164 -9.15 9.15 -2.93
N VAL A 165 -7.93 9.20 -3.46
CA VAL A 165 -6.83 8.28 -3.14
C VAL A 165 -5.65 9.06 -2.58
N LEU A 166 -4.80 8.44 -1.78
CA LEU A 166 -3.51 9.06 -1.43
C LEU A 166 -2.72 9.39 -2.70
N SER A 167 -2.02 10.53 -2.72
CA SER A 167 -1.00 10.81 -3.73
C SER A 167 0.12 9.75 -3.69
N MET A 168 0.89 9.61 -4.76
CA MET A 168 1.97 8.63 -4.82
C MET A 168 2.97 8.82 -3.66
N GLY A 169 3.37 10.07 -3.39
CA GLY A 169 4.25 10.43 -2.27
C GLY A 169 3.69 10.05 -0.90
N SER A 170 2.43 10.39 -0.62
CA SER A 170 1.78 10.02 0.64
C SER A 170 1.55 8.52 0.76
N LEU A 171 1.30 7.80 -0.34
CA LEU A 171 1.21 6.34 -0.36
C LEU A 171 2.57 5.67 -0.10
N MET A 172 3.66 6.21 -0.66
CA MET A 172 5.02 5.77 -0.36
C MET A 172 5.31 5.93 1.14
N ALA A 173 4.98 7.09 1.71
CA ALA A 173 5.14 7.37 3.13
C ALA A 173 4.35 6.36 3.98
N ASP A 174 3.09 6.12 3.64
CA ASP A 174 2.21 5.18 4.33
C ASP A 174 2.77 3.75 4.37
N LYS A 175 3.36 3.31 3.25
CA LYS A 175 3.84 1.94 3.07
C LYS A 175 5.24 1.72 3.62
N ILE A 176 6.17 2.65 3.42
CA ILE A 176 7.58 2.44 3.79
C ILE A 176 7.75 2.18 5.30
N MET A 177 6.92 2.84 6.13
CA MET A 177 6.93 2.61 7.57
C MET A 177 6.55 1.17 7.99
N SER A 178 5.79 0.44 7.16
CA SER A 178 5.43 -0.97 7.45
C SER A 178 6.61 -1.94 7.31
N LEU A 179 7.77 -1.47 6.79
CA LEU A 179 9.00 -2.25 6.69
C LEU A 179 9.82 -2.23 7.99
N GLY A 180 9.51 -1.34 8.94
CA GLY A 180 10.20 -1.27 10.24
C GLY A 180 9.81 -2.43 11.14
N ILE A 181 10.64 -3.46 11.22
CA ILE A 181 10.36 -4.67 12.01
C ILE A 181 10.11 -4.32 13.47
N GLY A 182 8.96 -4.76 13.99
CA GLY A 182 8.60 -4.56 15.39
C GLY A 182 8.08 -3.16 15.72
N THR A 183 8.14 -2.21 14.78
CA THR A 183 7.74 -0.82 15.01
C THR A 183 6.29 -0.57 14.58
N VAL A 184 6.02 0.46 13.76
CA VAL A 184 4.69 0.91 13.38
C VAL A 184 4.25 0.29 12.06
N GLY A 185 2.99 -0.17 11.98
CA GLY A 185 2.46 -0.75 10.73
C GLY A 185 3.06 -2.09 10.27
N TYR A 186 4.11 -2.62 10.91
CA TYR A 186 4.62 -3.96 10.65
C TYR A 186 3.63 -5.03 11.12
N GLU A 187 3.27 -5.94 10.20
CA GLU A 187 2.34 -7.04 10.46
C GLU A 187 3.08 -8.35 10.71
N SER A 188 3.88 -8.78 9.73
CA SER A 188 4.61 -10.05 9.73
C SER A 188 5.67 -10.09 8.63
N LEU A 189 6.62 -11.01 8.77
CA LEU A 189 7.65 -11.26 7.75
C LEU A 189 7.06 -11.76 6.42
N SER A 190 5.89 -12.41 6.46
CA SER A 190 5.18 -12.86 5.26
C SER A 190 4.53 -11.72 4.47
N SER A 191 4.28 -10.57 5.12
CA SER A 191 3.76 -9.37 4.46
C SER A 191 4.85 -8.53 3.79
N THR A 192 6.11 -8.66 4.22
CA THR A 192 7.22 -7.84 3.74
C THR A 192 7.39 -7.86 2.22
N PRO A 193 7.38 -9.00 1.51
CA PRO A 193 7.58 -9.00 0.07
C PRO A 193 6.57 -8.13 -0.69
N LYS A 194 5.31 -8.10 -0.24
CA LYS A 194 4.24 -7.23 -0.77
C LYS A 194 4.59 -5.75 -0.55
N GLN A 195 5.09 -5.39 0.63
CA GLN A 195 5.47 -4.02 0.94
C GLN A 195 6.69 -3.56 0.13
N ILE A 196 7.72 -4.41 0.00
CA ILE A 196 8.90 -4.14 -0.86
C ILE A 196 8.49 -3.98 -2.32
N TYR A 197 7.59 -4.83 -2.81
CA TYR A 197 7.06 -4.71 -4.17
C TYR A 197 6.40 -3.34 -4.36
N ASP A 198 5.47 -2.97 -3.49
CA ASP A 198 4.72 -1.73 -3.62
C ASP A 198 5.62 -0.50 -3.53
N VAL A 199 6.42 -0.39 -2.46
CA VAL A 199 7.28 0.78 -2.23
C VAL A 199 8.31 0.89 -3.35
N GLY A 200 8.96 -0.22 -3.71
CA GLY A 200 9.94 -0.22 -4.80
C GLY A 200 9.33 0.19 -6.14
N LYS A 201 8.11 -0.28 -6.45
CA LYS A 201 7.41 0.10 -7.69
C LYS A 201 6.98 1.57 -7.69
N LEU A 202 6.51 2.10 -6.56
CA LEU A 202 6.17 3.51 -6.45
C LEU A 202 7.42 4.39 -6.63
N ILE A 203 8.54 4.05 -5.98
CA ILE A 203 9.82 4.76 -6.15
C ILE A 203 10.27 4.72 -7.62
N GLN A 204 10.12 3.59 -8.32
CA GLN A 204 10.49 3.46 -9.73
C GLN A 204 9.74 4.44 -10.63
N HIS A 205 8.48 4.74 -10.34
CA HIS A 205 7.63 5.62 -11.16
C HIS A 205 7.54 7.05 -10.61
N ALA A 206 8.12 7.34 -9.45
CA ALA A 206 8.05 8.63 -8.81
C ALA A 206 8.76 9.73 -9.63
N GLY A 207 8.06 10.87 -9.78
CA GLY A 207 8.64 12.14 -10.17
C GLY A 207 9.21 12.90 -8.96
N VAL A 208 9.90 14.02 -9.22
CA VAL A 208 10.47 14.85 -8.14
C VAL A 208 9.39 15.33 -7.16
N THR A 209 8.22 15.77 -7.65
CA THR A 209 7.10 16.22 -6.82
C THR A 209 6.54 15.10 -5.93
N ASP A 210 6.51 13.85 -6.41
CA ASP A 210 6.07 12.71 -5.59
C ASP A 210 7.05 12.45 -4.44
N LEU A 211 8.35 12.62 -4.69
CA LEU A 211 9.38 12.49 -3.67
C LEU A 211 9.32 13.64 -2.66
N GLU A 212 9.04 14.87 -3.09
CA GLU A 212 8.81 16.01 -2.19
C GLU A 212 7.61 15.77 -1.27
N HIS A 213 6.51 15.24 -1.82
CA HIS A 213 5.34 14.84 -1.03
C HIS A 213 5.68 13.71 -0.06
N LEU A 214 6.48 12.73 -0.47
CA LEU A 214 6.97 11.66 0.41
C LEU A 214 7.75 12.24 1.60
N MET A 215 8.77 13.07 1.34
CA MET A 215 9.62 13.66 2.40
C MET A 215 8.80 14.51 3.36
N SER A 216 7.87 15.31 2.85
CA SER A 216 7.03 16.21 3.68
C SER A 216 5.91 15.48 4.44
N THR A 217 5.44 14.33 3.94
CA THR A 217 4.37 13.54 4.57
C THR A 217 4.91 12.55 5.60
N TYR A 218 6.11 11.97 5.39
CA TYR A 218 6.58 10.82 6.17
C TYR A 218 6.61 11.06 7.68
N GLY A 219 7.21 12.16 8.14
CA GLY A 219 7.29 12.47 9.57
C GLY A 219 5.90 12.60 10.21
N LYS A 220 5.04 13.43 9.62
CA LYS A 220 3.66 13.67 10.07
C LYS A 220 2.85 12.38 10.16
N LEU A 221 2.91 11.55 9.13
CA LEU A 221 2.15 10.31 9.08
C LEU A 221 2.70 9.27 10.06
N THR A 222 4.02 9.25 10.27
CA THR A 222 4.66 8.37 11.24
C THR A 222 4.23 8.75 12.66
N GLU A 223 4.19 10.05 12.98
CA GLU A 223 3.70 10.56 14.26
C GLU A 223 2.25 10.13 14.52
N PHE A 224 1.37 10.33 13.55
CA PHE A 224 -0.03 9.90 13.63
C PHE A 224 -0.16 8.39 13.88
N LYS A 225 0.61 7.55 13.18
CA LYS A 225 0.53 6.10 13.40
C LYS A 225 1.17 5.67 14.72
N LEU A 226 2.19 6.37 15.21
CA LEU A 226 2.79 6.11 16.52
C LEU A 226 1.82 6.45 17.65
N SER A 227 1.08 7.57 17.55
CA SER A 227 0.04 7.91 18.52
C SER A 227 -1.09 6.87 18.57
N ARG A 228 -1.39 6.26 17.42
CA ARG A 228 -2.35 5.17 17.30
C ARG A 228 -1.86 3.85 17.90
N ASP A 229 -0.64 3.44 17.55
CA ASP A 229 -0.13 2.09 17.86
C ASP A 229 0.46 2.01 19.29
N ASN A 230 0.71 3.16 19.95
CA ASN A 230 1.19 3.30 21.34
C ASN A 230 2.38 2.37 21.70
N ARG A 231 3.36 2.27 20.80
CA ARG A 231 4.54 1.40 20.99
C ARG A 231 5.73 2.09 21.66
N GLY A 232 5.62 3.39 21.97
CA GLY A 232 6.71 4.17 22.56
C GLY A 232 7.91 4.41 21.64
N HIS A 233 7.81 4.06 20.35
CA HIS A 233 8.86 4.31 19.38
C HIS A 233 8.87 5.77 18.92
N THR A 234 10.06 6.26 18.57
CA THR A 234 10.26 7.55 17.91
C THR A 234 10.30 7.39 16.39
N GLN A 235 10.13 8.48 15.65
CA GLN A 235 10.27 8.48 14.17
C GLN A 235 11.66 7.99 13.73
N LYS A 236 12.70 8.36 14.49
CA LYS A 236 14.08 7.96 14.24
C LYS A 236 14.25 6.45 14.38
N GLU A 237 13.77 5.86 15.47
CA GLU A 237 13.82 4.40 15.68
C GLU A 237 13.07 3.62 14.59
N VAL A 238 11.94 4.15 14.12
CA VAL A 238 11.21 3.57 12.98
C VAL A 238 12.10 3.58 11.73
N MET A 239 12.74 4.70 11.40
CA MET A 239 13.61 4.83 10.23
C MET A 239 14.86 3.95 10.34
N GLU A 240 15.52 3.92 11.50
CA GLU A 240 16.68 3.05 11.76
C GLU A 240 16.32 1.57 11.58
N SER A 241 15.15 1.16 12.08
CA SER A 241 14.62 -0.21 11.88
C SER A 241 14.40 -0.55 10.41
N ILE A 242 13.83 0.39 9.62
CA ILE A 242 13.63 0.20 8.17
C ILE A 242 14.99 0.07 7.48
N MET A 243 15.92 0.99 7.74
CA MET A 243 17.24 1.00 7.11
C MET A 243 18.02 -0.27 7.41
N SER A 244 18.10 -0.66 8.69
CA SER A 244 18.79 -1.90 9.10
C SER A 244 18.23 -3.11 8.37
N TYR A 245 16.90 -3.26 8.35
CA TYR A 245 16.29 -4.42 7.74
C TYR A 245 16.44 -4.46 6.22
N ILE A 246 16.31 -3.31 5.54
CA ILE A 246 16.43 -3.24 4.08
C ILE A 246 17.88 -3.41 3.63
N ASP A 247 18.86 -2.89 4.39
CA ASP A 247 20.28 -3.08 4.08
C ASP A 247 20.70 -4.54 4.29
N ASP A 248 20.21 -5.21 5.35
CA ASP A 248 20.42 -6.64 5.56
C ASP A 248 19.93 -7.48 4.36
N LEU A 249 18.77 -7.11 3.79
CA LEU A 249 18.24 -7.75 2.58
C LEU A 249 19.11 -7.44 1.34
N GLY A 250 19.68 -6.25 1.25
CA GLY A 250 20.49 -5.79 0.11
C GLY A 250 21.89 -6.40 0.04
N HIS A 251 22.43 -6.84 1.19
CA HIS A 251 23.75 -7.47 1.29
C HIS A 251 23.80 -8.93 0.83
N GLU A 252 22.67 -9.59 0.55
CA GLU A 252 22.58 -10.99 0.09
C GLU A 252 23.42 -12.00 0.92
N VAL A 253 23.77 -11.69 2.17
CA VAL A 253 24.48 -12.63 3.04
C VAL A 253 23.50 -13.73 3.45
N ALA A 254 23.92 -14.99 3.35
CA ALA A 254 23.12 -16.18 3.64
C ALA A 254 22.70 -16.30 5.12
N THR A 255 21.91 -15.36 5.63
CA THR A 255 21.25 -15.45 6.92
C THR A 255 19.94 -16.25 6.77
N PRO A 256 19.59 -17.11 7.74
CA PRO A 256 18.36 -17.91 7.70
C PRO A 256 17.07 -17.10 7.48
N GLY A 257 17.04 -15.84 7.93
CA GLY A 257 15.92 -14.91 7.70
C GLY A 257 15.66 -14.62 6.22
N LEU A 258 16.70 -14.49 5.39
CA LEU A 258 16.57 -14.22 3.96
C LEU A 258 15.91 -15.40 3.20
N ALA A 259 16.21 -16.65 3.58
CA ALA A 259 15.60 -17.81 2.93
C ALA A 259 14.07 -17.81 3.10
N SER A 260 13.58 -17.44 4.29
CA SER A 260 12.15 -17.32 4.56
C SER A 260 11.50 -16.17 3.77
N HIS A 261 12.18 -15.03 3.64
CA HIS A 261 11.75 -13.90 2.81
C HIS A 261 11.58 -14.31 1.35
N TRP A 262 12.56 -15.01 0.77
CA TRP A 262 12.50 -15.48 -0.61
C TRP A 262 11.37 -16.47 -0.86
N SER A 263 11.07 -17.34 0.11
CA SER A 263 9.92 -18.25 0.03
C SER A 263 8.60 -17.48 0.01
N HIS A 264 8.44 -16.50 0.90
CA HIS A 264 7.26 -15.63 0.92
C HIS A 264 7.14 -14.81 -0.37
N PHE A 265 8.26 -14.28 -0.89
CA PHE A 265 8.27 -13.56 -2.16
C PHE A 265 7.78 -14.42 -3.32
N LYS A 266 8.30 -15.65 -3.48
CA LYS A 266 7.82 -16.58 -4.52
C LYS A 266 6.33 -16.86 -4.40
N THR A 267 5.81 -16.96 -3.18
CA THR A 267 4.38 -17.21 -2.92
C THR A 267 3.53 -15.99 -3.30
N PHE A 268 3.95 -14.80 -2.87
CA PHE A 268 3.32 -13.53 -3.22
C PHE A 268 3.30 -13.32 -4.74
N SER A 269 4.45 -13.47 -5.42
CA SER A 269 4.57 -13.23 -6.85
C SER A 269 3.67 -14.17 -7.67
N LYS A 270 3.49 -15.42 -7.26
CA LYS A 270 2.60 -16.37 -7.97
C LYS A 270 1.10 -16.07 -7.79
N SER A 271 0.71 -15.43 -6.69
CA SER A 271 -0.70 -15.33 -6.28
C SER A 271 -1.33 -13.95 -6.52
N MET A 272 -0.52 -12.89 -6.49
CA MET A 272 -1.00 -11.50 -6.48
C MET A 272 -0.54 -10.68 -7.68
N LEU A 273 0.52 -11.12 -8.37
CA LEU A 273 1.07 -10.45 -9.55
C LEU A 273 0.56 -11.13 -10.82
N SER A 274 0.49 -10.39 -11.92
CA SER A 274 0.21 -11.00 -13.22
C SER A 274 1.40 -11.86 -13.68
N GLN A 275 1.14 -12.94 -14.41
CA GLN A 275 2.16 -13.94 -14.82
C GLN A 275 3.36 -13.37 -15.58
N HIS A 276 3.28 -12.14 -16.08
CA HIS A 276 4.33 -11.48 -16.85
C HIS A 276 5.37 -10.74 -16.00
N GLN A 277 5.30 -10.75 -14.67
CA GLN A 277 5.84 -9.62 -13.91
C GLN A 277 7.26 -9.70 -13.33
N GLN A 278 7.98 -10.82 -13.14
CA GLN A 278 9.25 -10.72 -12.40
C GLN A 278 10.37 -11.74 -12.67
N ALA A 279 11.60 -11.21 -12.74
CA ALA A 279 12.86 -11.91 -12.50
C ALA A 279 13.41 -11.60 -11.08
N GLN A 280 14.31 -12.44 -10.54
CA GLN A 280 14.94 -12.21 -9.23
C GLN A 280 15.70 -10.88 -9.15
N GLY A 281 16.34 -10.44 -10.24
CA GLY A 281 17.05 -9.17 -10.32
C GLY A 281 16.17 -7.95 -10.03
N ASP A 282 14.89 -8.00 -10.40
CA ASP A 282 13.96 -6.90 -10.15
C ASP A 282 13.69 -6.71 -8.65
N HIS A 283 13.75 -7.78 -7.85
CA HIS A 283 13.49 -7.70 -6.41
C HIS A 283 14.64 -7.04 -5.67
N LEU A 284 15.88 -7.40 -6.02
CA LEU A 284 17.07 -6.77 -5.48
C LEU A 284 17.11 -5.27 -5.85
N GLU A 285 16.78 -4.91 -7.10
CA GLU A 285 16.65 -3.52 -7.52
C GLU A 285 15.71 -2.74 -6.57
N ARG A 286 14.53 -3.29 -6.27
CA ARG A 286 13.57 -2.64 -5.36
C ARG A 286 14.12 -2.47 -3.95
N ILE A 287 14.81 -3.48 -3.42
CA ILE A 287 15.47 -3.38 -2.11
C ILE A 287 16.48 -2.23 -2.10
N LEU A 288 17.33 -2.12 -3.12
CA LEU A 288 18.32 -1.05 -3.23
C LEU A 288 17.68 0.33 -3.41
N LEU A 289 16.58 0.43 -4.16
CA LEU A 289 15.84 1.68 -4.32
C LEU A 289 15.20 2.14 -3.00
N ILE A 290 14.61 1.21 -2.23
CA ILE A 290 14.08 1.50 -0.90
C ILE A 290 15.22 1.91 0.03
N SER A 291 16.35 1.22 -0.01
CA SER A 291 17.56 1.51 0.76
C SER A 291 18.07 2.93 0.50
N ALA A 292 18.10 3.37 -0.76
CA ALA A 292 18.41 4.74 -1.14
C ALA A 292 17.38 5.72 -0.58
N CYS A 293 16.10 5.46 -0.83
CA CYS A 293 15.00 6.31 -0.38
C CYS A 293 15.00 6.52 1.14
N SER A 294 15.20 5.47 1.92
CA SER A 294 15.26 5.52 3.39
C SER A 294 16.40 6.41 3.90
N ARG A 295 17.57 6.43 3.24
CA ARG A 295 18.68 7.33 3.62
C ARG A 295 18.33 8.81 3.42
N PHE A 296 17.73 9.15 2.27
CA PHE A 296 17.27 10.51 1.99
C PHE A 296 16.15 10.92 2.94
N LEU A 297 15.20 10.02 3.21
CA LEU A 297 14.16 10.23 4.22
C LEU A 297 14.74 10.46 5.60
N SER A 298 15.71 9.65 6.03
CA SER A 298 16.37 9.84 7.32
C SER A 298 17.02 11.21 7.46
N ARG A 299 17.69 11.70 6.40
CA ARG A 299 18.26 13.06 6.41
C ARG A 299 17.19 14.14 6.43
N SER A 300 16.07 13.93 5.74
CA SER A 300 14.94 14.88 5.73
C SER A 300 14.27 15.06 7.11
N LEU A 301 14.49 14.13 8.04
CA LEU A 301 14.01 14.20 9.42
C LEU A 301 14.94 14.99 10.34
N GLU A 302 16.15 15.33 9.89
CA GLU A 302 17.11 16.09 10.71
C GLU A 302 16.68 17.56 10.82
N PRO A 303 16.91 18.22 11.97
CA PRO A 303 16.58 19.62 12.15
C PRO A 303 17.22 20.53 11.08
N GLY A 304 16.40 21.32 10.39
CA GLY A 304 16.86 22.26 9.35
C GLY A 304 17.06 21.63 7.96
N ALA A 305 16.82 20.33 7.79
CA ALA A 305 16.82 19.72 6.47
C ALA A 305 15.68 20.26 5.61
N SER A 306 15.94 20.42 4.30
CA SER A 306 14.94 20.79 3.31
C SER A 306 14.36 19.54 2.64
N PRO A 307 13.06 19.22 2.82
CA PRO A 307 12.42 18.09 2.13
C PRO A 307 12.57 18.16 0.61
N ALA A 308 12.60 19.36 0.03
CA ALA A 308 12.77 19.57 -1.40
C ALA A 308 14.19 19.24 -1.88
N GLU A 309 15.22 19.62 -1.12
CA GLU A 309 16.61 19.31 -1.47
C GLU A 309 16.88 17.80 -1.38
N GLU A 310 16.37 17.13 -0.34
CA GLU A 310 16.49 15.67 -0.22
C GLU A 310 15.69 14.95 -1.32
N ALA A 311 14.51 15.43 -1.67
CA ALA A 311 13.73 14.89 -2.79
C ALA A 311 14.47 15.04 -4.13
N ALA A 312 15.06 16.21 -4.40
CA ALA A 312 15.85 16.45 -5.61
C ALA A 312 17.09 15.56 -5.68
N GLY A 313 17.80 15.38 -4.56
CA GLY A 313 18.97 14.50 -4.50
C GLY A 313 18.60 13.01 -4.68
N LEU A 314 17.45 12.58 -4.14
CA LEU A 314 16.94 11.24 -4.38
C LEU A 314 16.56 11.08 -5.85
N TYR A 315 15.82 12.03 -6.42
CA TYR A 315 15.43 12.02 -7.82
C TYR A 315 16.64 11.89 -8.76
N ALA A 316 17.70 12.68 -8.54
CA ALA A 316 18.93 12.59 -9.31
C ALA A 316 19.58 11.19 -9.22
N THR A 317 19.56 10.57 -8.03
CA THR A 317 20.05 9.20 -7.85
C THR A 317 19.20 8.18 -8.61
N LEU A 318 17.88 8.34 -8.61
CA LEU A 318 16.96 7.48 -9.36
C LEU A 318 17.12 7.64 -10.87
N ASP A 319 17.29 8.87 -11.34
CA ASP A 319 17.47 9.18 -12.75
C ASP A 319 18.76 8.56 -13.31
N GLU A 320 19.87 8.68 -12.57
CA GLU A 320 21.13 8.03 -12.94
C GLU A 320 21.00 6.49 -12.91
N ALA A 321 20.30 5.92 -11.92
CA ALA A 321 20.04 4.48 -11.87
C ALA A 321 19.22 4.00 -13.09
N ARG A 322 18.22 4.80 -13.53
CA ARG A 322 17.41 4.51 -14.72
C ARG A 322 18.28 4.54 -15.98
N ALA A 323 19.13 5.55 -16.15
CA ALA A 323 20.06 5.63 -17.28
C ALA A 323 21.02 4.41 -17.33
N LYS A 324 21.53 3.98 -16.17
CA LYS A 324 22.39 2.78 -16.07
C LYS A 324 21.67 1.46 -16.20
N LYS A 325 20.33 1.46 -16.26
CA LYS A 325 19.56 0.23 -16.49
C LYS A 325 19.73 -0.26 -17.92
N GLU A 326 19.91 0.66 -18.87
CA GLU A 326 20.13 0.35 -20.29
C GLU A 326 21.44 -0.41 -20.53
N THR A 327 22.45 -0.18 -19.69
CA THR A 327 23.76 -0.85 -19.75
C THR A 327 23.85 -2.07 -18.81
N GLY A 328 22.82 -2.33 -17.99
CA GLY A 328 22.83 -3.39 -16.98
C GLY A 328 23.60 -3.06 -15.70
N GLU A 329 24.19 -1.87 -15.58
CA GLU A 329 25.07 -1.47 -14.46
C GLU A 329 24.31 -0.89 -13.24
N HIS A 330 23.00 -0.66 -13.36
CA HIS A 330 22.20 0.01 -12.32
C HIS A 330 22.31 -0.59 -10.91
N LEU A 331 22.38 -1.92 -10.76
CA LEU A 331 22.51 -2.56 -9.45
C LEU A 331 23.88 -2.29 -8.81
N GLU A 332 24.95 -2.34 -9.59
CA GLU A 332 26.30 -2.03 -9.13
C GLU A 332 26.40 -0.56 -8.73
N PHE A 333 25.84 0.33 -9.55
CA PHE A 333 25.74 1.76 -9.24
C PHE A 333 25.03 2.01 -7.91
N LEU A 334 23.85 1.43 -7.71
CA LEU A 334 23.09 1.59 -6.47
C LEU A 334 23.89 1.04 -5.28
N ARG A 335 24.48 -0.16 -5.38
CA ARG A 335 25.32 -0.73 -4.31
C ARG A 335 26.49 0.18 -3.96
N LYS A 336 27.22 0.69 -4.95
CA LYS A 336 28.34 1.63 -4.74
C LYS A 336 27.86 2.92 -4.08
N ARG A 337 26.75 3.48 -4.55
CA ARG A 337 26.16 4.72 -4.01
C ARG A 337 25.75 4.57 -2.55
N LEU A 338 25.28 3.39 -2.17
CA LEU A 338 24.81 3.07 -0.82
C LEU A 338 25.92 2.60 0.13
N GLY A 339 27.14 2.42 -0.37
CA GLY A 339 28.24 1.82 0.40
C GLY A 339 28.02 0.34 0.71
N LEU A 340 27.18 -0.34 -0.08
CA LEU A 340 26.86 -1.77 0.06
C LEU A 340 27.74 -2.66 -0.83
N ALA A 341 28.74 -2.09 -1.50
CA ALA A 341 29.73 -2.84 -2.29
C ALA A 341 30.73 -3.54 -1.36
N ALA A 342 31.00 -4.81 -1.64
CA ALA A 342 32.05 -5.59 -0.97
C ALA A 342 33.45 -5.20 -1.46
#